data_AF-C5LQ03-F1
#
_entry.id   AF-C5LQ03-F1
#
_cell.length_a   1.000
_cell.length_b   1.000
_cell.length_c   1.000
_cell.angle_alpha   90.00
_cell.angle_beta   90.00
_cell.angle_gamma   90.00
#
_symmetry.space_group_name_H-M   'P 1'
#
loop_
_entity.id
_entity.type
_entity.pdbx_description
1 polymer ?
#
loop_
_entity_poly.entity_id
_entity_poly.type
_entity_poly.pdbx_seq_one_letter_code
_entity_poly.pdbx_strand_id
1 'polypeptide(L)'
;MREWKEDHCFVSEDPSSSKAEARKNKLNRFVHLPDGTEVAIGAERYLAPEILFTPAYAVDEVFKDQPGLQGTLIEAIDSSPLDIRESLQQSVLLSGGNTLLEGFGRRLKGELSKVYGGRARVVERDDRM
;
A
#
# COMPACT_ATOMS: atom_id res chain seq x y z
N MET A 1 6.86 -9.40 15.52
CA MET A 1 5.77 -9.05 14.57
C MET A 1 5.99 -7.71 13.89
N ARG A 2 6.33 -6.64 14.62
CA ARG A 2 6.66 -5.33 14.03
C ARG A 2 7.86 -5.39 13.07
N GLU A 3 8.99 -5.93 13.52
CA GLU A 3 10.21 -6.06 12.70
C GLU A 3 9.95 -6.82 11.40
N TRP A 4 9.26 -7.96 11.46
CA TRP A 4 8.96 -8.75 10.25
C TRP A 4 8.11 -7.99 9.23
N LYS A 5 7.19 -7.14 9.71
CA LYS A 5 6.40 -6.28 8.82
C LYS A 5 7.32 -5.26 8.14
N GLU A 6 8.24 -4.66 8.89
CA GLU A 6 9.17 -3.63 8.39
C GLU A 6 10.21 -4.24 7.43
N ASP A 7 10.69 -5.45 7.69
CA ASP A 7 11.77 -6.09 6.93
C ASP A 7 11.29 -6.90 5.71
N HIS A 8 10.03 -7.36 5.71
CA HIS A 8 9.57 -8.32 4.71
C HIS A 8 8.34 -7.89 3.93
N CYS A 9 7.49 -7.00 4.45
CA CYS A 9 6.29 -6.59 3.73
C CYS A 9 6.58 -5.46 2.73
N PHE A 10 5.86 -5.48 1.61
CA PHE A 10 5.96 -4.46 0.58
C PHE A 10 4.62 -4.25 -0.11
N VAL A 11 4.38 -3.04 -0.60
CA VAL A 11 3.21 -2.72 -1.41
C VAL A 11 3.52 -2.97 -2.88
N SER A 12 2.70 -3.80 -3.52
CA SER A 12 2.82 -4.05 -4.96
C SER A 12 2.22 -2.90 -5.76
N GLU A 13 2.90 -2.46 -6.82
CA GLU A 13 2.35 -1.53 -7.80
C GLU A 13 1.30 -2.20 -8.70
N ASP A 14 1.54 -3.46 -9.08
CA ASP A 14 0.59 -4.32 -9.78
C ASP A 14 0.38 -5.63 -8.99
N PRO A 15 -0.79 -5.82 -8.35
CA PRO A 15 -1.11 -7.04 -7.63
C PRO A 15 -1.10 -8.31 -8.49
N SER A 16 -1.36 -8.20 -9.80
CA SER A 16 -1.42 -9.35 -10.71
C SER A 16 -0.03 -9.92 -10.97
N SER A 17 0.95 -9.06 -11.22
CA SER A 17 2.36 -9.45 -11.33
C SER A 17 2.85 -10.14 -10.06
N SER A 18 2.65 -9.52 -8.89
CA SER A 18 3.06 -10.09 -7.59
C SER A 18 2.40 -11.45 -7.31
N LYS A 19 1.13 -11.63 -7.69
CA LYS A 19 0.46 -12.94 -7.60
C LYS A 19 1.11 -14.00 -8.49
N ALA A 20 1.57 -13.63 -9.69
CA ALA A 20 2.28 -14.54 -10.58
C ALA A 20 3.67 -14.90 -10.04
N GLU A 21 4.38 -13.96 -9.41
CA GLU A 21 5.67 -14.20 -8.77
C GLU A 21 5.56 -15.05 -7.51
N ALA A 22 4.51 -14.84 -6.71
CA ALA A 22 4.18 -15.65 -5.56
C ALA A 22 3.92 -17.12 -5.96
N ARG A 23 3.15 -17.35 -7.03
CA ARG A 23 2.92 -18.70 -7.58
C ARG A 23 4.20 -19.41 -8.03
N LYS A 24 5.24 -18.64 -8.38
CA LYS A 24 6.56 -19.17 -8.76
C LYS A 24 7.53 -19.27 -7.57
N ASN A 25 7.05 -19.07 -6.33
CA ASN A 25 7.84 -19.06 -5.10
C ASN A 25 8.99 -18.03 -5.09
N LYS A 26 8.98 -17.03 -5.98
CA LYS A 26 10.05 -16.02 -6.08
C LYS A 26 10.04 -15.04 -4.91
N LEU A 27 8.89 -14.86 -4.28
CA LEU A 27 8.69 -13.98 -3.14
C LEU A 27 9.02 -14.66 -1.79
N ASN A 28 9.32 -15.96 -1.79
CA ASN A 28 9.53 -16.70 -0.55
C ASN A 28 10.78 -16.20 0.18
N ARG A 29 10.65 -15.98 1.48
CA ARG A 29 11.72 -15.66 2.43
C ARG A 29 11.53 -16.50 3.68
N PHE A 30 12.64 -16.93 4.27
CA PHE A 30 12.62 -17.67 5.54
C PHE A 30 12.79 -16.68 6.69
N VAL A 31 11.95 -16.84 7.71
CA VAL A 31 11.97 -16.03 8.93
C VAL A 31 12.09 -16.95 10.12
N HIS A 32 12.91 -16.55 11.09
CA HIS A 32 13.11 -17.31 12.32
C HIS A 32 12.09 -16.87 13.35
N LEU A 33 11.33 -17.83 13.87
CA LEU A 33 10.44 -17.64 15.01
C LEU A 33 11.28 -17.57 16.31
N PRO A 34 10.74 -16.97 17.39
CA PRO A 34 11.43 -16.90 18.67
C PRO A 34 11.78 -18.25 19.31
N ASP A 35 11.09 -19.32 18.89
CA ASP A 35 11.37 -20.69 19.33
C ASP A 35 12.48 -21.39 18.53
N GLY A 36 13.08 -20.69 17.56
CA GLY A 36 14.13 -21.20 16.69
C GLY A 36 13.64 -21.91 15.41
N THR A 37 12.32 -22.01 15.21
CA THR A 37 11.75 -22.61 14.00
C THR A 37 11.87 -21.65 12.82
N GLU A 38 12.22 -22.15 11.63
CA GLU A 38 12.15 -21.37 10.39
C GLU A 38 10.82 -21.58 9.66
N VAL A 39 10.20 -20.47 9.25
CA VAL A 39 8.96 -20.47 8.46
C VAL A 39 9.16 -19.69 7.17
N ALA A 40 8.68 -20.24 6.06
CA ALA A 40 8.65 -19.53 4.79
C ALA A 40 7.44 -18.59 4.72
N ILE A 41 7.69 -17.30 4.49
CA ILE A 41 6.67 -16.31 4.13
C ILE A 41 6.79 -16.00 2.64
N GLY A 42 5.66 -15.92 1.93
CA GLY A 42 5.61 -15.75 0.48
C GLY A 42 4.66 -14.64 0.07
N ALA A 43 3.45 -15.02 -0.33
CA ALA A 43 2.42 -14.09 -0.81
C ALA A 43 1.96 -13.10 0.27
N GLU A 44 2.01 -13.52 1.54
CA GLU A 44 1.61 -12.73 2.71
C GLU A 44 2.35 -11.40 2.79
N ARG A 45 3.60 -11.36 2.28
CA ARG A 45 4.44 -10.17 2.24
C ARG A 45 3.82 -8.99 1.49
N TYR A 46 3.08 -9.27 0.40
CA TYR A 46 2.40 -8.23 -0.37
C TYR A 46 0.89 -8.20 -0.11
N LEU A 47 0.28 -9.33 0.26
CA LEU A 47 -1.15 -9.39 0.57
C LEU A 47 -1.50 -8.67 1.88
N ALA A 48 -0.65 -8.78 2.90
CA ALA A 48 -0.88 -8.11 4.18
C ALA A 48 -1.03 -6.58 4.02
N PRO A 49 -0.17 -5.87 3.28
CA PRO A 49 -0.38 -4.45 3.01
C PRO A 49 -1.41 -4.14 1.90
N GLU A 50 -1.72 -5.10 1.01
CA GLU A 50 -2.72 -4.90 -0.05
C GLU A 50 -4.11 -4.61 0.51
N ILE A 51 -4.43 -5.06 1.73
CA ILE A 51 -5.71 -4.74 2.40
C ILE A 51 -5.96 -3.23 2.52
N LEU A 52 -4.90 -2.40 2.55
CA LEU A 52 -5.02 -0.94 2.62
C LEU A 52 -5.55 -0.35 1.30
N PHE A 53 -5.24 -0.98 0.17
CA PHE A 53 -5.65 -0.52 -1.16
C PHE A 53 -6.88 -1.28 -1.67
N THR A 54 -7.03 -2.53 -1.25
CA THR A 54 -8.11 -3.43 -1.64
C THR A 54 -8.69 -4.08 -0.37
N PRO A 55 -9.59 -3.38 0.35
CA PRO A 55 -10.20 -3.87 1.59
C PRO A 55 -10.95 -5.20 1.43
N ALA A 56 -11.35 -5.57 0.20
CA ALA A 56 -11.95 -6.86 -0.12
C ALA A 56 -11.09 -8.09 0.24
N TYR A 57 -9.79 -7.91 0.50
CA TYR A 57 -8.93 -8.98 1.04
C TYR A 57 -9.06 -9.17 2.56
N ALA A 58 -9.81 -8.31 3.26
CA ALA A 58 -10.12 -8.50 4.67
C ALA A 58 -10.95 -9.77 4.88
N VAL A 59 -10.73 -10.42 6.03
CA VAL A 59 -11.49 -11.60 6.44
C VAL A 59 -12.91 -11.22 6.87
N ASP A 60 -13.10 -10.00 7.38
CA ASP A 60 -14.39 -9.50 7.84
C ASP A 60 -15.18 -8.88 6.67
N GLU A 61 -16.39 -9.40 6.45
CA GLU A 61 -17.31 -8.98 5.40
C GLU A 61 -17.64 -7.48 5.47
N VAL A 62 -17.58 -6.85 6.66
CA VAL A 62 -17.87 -5.42 6.85
C VAL A 62 -16.96 -4.53 6.00
N PHE A 63 -15.74 -4.97 5.69
CA PHE A 63 -14.78 -4.18 4.92
C PHE A 63 -14.85 -4.40 3.40
N LYS A 64 -15.62 -5.38 2.91
CA LYS A 64 -15.60 -5.72 1.47
C LYS A 64 -16.13 -4.62 0.57
N ASP A 65 -17.09 -3.85 1.06
CA ASP A 65 -17.72 -2.75 0.32
C ASP A 65 -17.07 -1.39 0.64
N GLN A 66 -16.02 -1.36 1.47
CA GLN A 66 -15.34 -0.11 1.82
C GLN A 66 -14.34 0.29 0.73
N PRO A 67 -14.23 1.59 0.41
CA PRO A 67 -13.20 2.07 -0.49
C PRO A 67 -11.81 1.80 0.12
N GLY A 68 -10.86 1.43 -0.73
CA GLY A 68 -9.45 1.42 -0.35
C GLY A 68 -8.95 2.84 -0.06
N LEU A 69 -7.75 2.94 0.51
CA LEU A 69 -7.11 4.20 0.88
C LEU A 69 -7.13 5.24 -0.26
N GLN A 70 -6.83 4.81 -1.49
CA GLN A 70 -6.87 5.66 -2.67
C GLN A 70 -8.28 6.19 -2.96
N GLY A 71 -9.30 5.36 -2.78
CA GLY A 71 -10.70 5.73 -2.99
C GLY A 71 -11.14 6.77 -1.95
N THR A 72 -10.85 6.51 -0.68
CA THR A 72 -11.13 7.47 0.40
C THR A 72 -10.43 8.81 0.18
N LEU A 73 -9.18 8.80 -0.31
CA LEU A 73 -8.45 10.03 -0.62
C LEU A 73 -9.08 10.80 -1.79
N ILE A 74 -9.49 10.10 -2.85
CA ILE A 74 -10.18 10.70 -4.00
C ILE A 74 -11.50 11.33 -3.56
N GLU A 75 -12.30 10.60 -2.77
CA GLU A 75 -13.57 11.12 -2.21
C GLU A 75 -13.37 12.36 -1.33
N ALA A 76 -12.30 12.40 -0.53
CA ALA A 76 -11.95 13.57 0.27
C ALA A 76 -11.57 14.79 -0.59
N ILE A 77 -10.84 14.58 -1.69
CA ILE A 77 -10.50 15.65 -2.64
C ILE A 77 -11.76 16.10 -3.40
N ASP A 78 -12.60 15.16 -3.84
CA ASP A 78 -13.79 15.44 -4.64
C ASP A 78 -14.94 16.03 -3.83
N SER A 79 -14.96 15.84 -2.51
CA SER A 79 -15.88 16.53 -1.60
C SER A 79 -15.43 17.94 -1.24
N SER A 80 -14.17 18.31 -1.55
CA SER A 80 -13.64 19.65 -1.30
C SER A 80 -14.12 20.68 -2.35
N PRO A 81 -14.09 21.99 -2.05
CA PRO A 81 -14.37 23.05 -3.01
C PRO A 81 -13.49 22.98 -4.27
N LEU A 82 -14.07 23.29 -5.44
CA LEU A 82 -13.42 23.10 -6.76
C LEU A 82 -12.10 23.87 -6.91
N ASP A 83 -12.01 25.04 -6.30
CA ASP A 83 -10.86 25.94 -6.35
C ASP A 83 -9.62 25.39 -5.61
N ILE A 84 -9.79 24.49 -4.65
CA ILE A 84 -8.68 23.91 -3.89
C ILE A 84 -8.28 22.50 -4.34
N ARG A 85 -9.12 21.80 -5.11
CA ARG A 85 -8.86 20.39 -5.50
C ARG A 85 -7.53 20.20 -6.21
N GLU A 86 -7.19 21.12 -7.10
CA GLU A 86 -5.92 21.08 -7.84
C GLU A 86 -4.71 21.20 -6.90
N SER A 87 -4.81 22.06 -5.89
CA SER A 87 -3.76 22.22 -4.87
C SER A 87 -3.63 20.98 -4.00
N LEU A 88 -4.77 20.38 -3.60
CA LEU A 88 -4.82 19.19 -2.75
C LEU A 88 -4.20 17.96 -3.44
N GLN A 89 -4.56 17.68 -4.70
CA GLN A 89 -3.98 16.55 -5.43
C GLN A 89 -2.47 16.71 -5.69
N GLN A 90 -1.96 17.96 -5.73
CA GLN A 90 -0.54 18.27 -5.90
C GLN A 90 0.25 18.28 -4.57
N SER A 91 -0.42 18.11 -3.44
CA SER A 91 0.18 18.29 -2.10
C SER A 91 -0.16 17.13 -1.15
N VAL A 92 -0.08 15.89 -1.63
CA VAL A 92 -0.33 14.71 -0.79
C VAL A 92 0.92 14.37 0.02
N LEU A 93 0.89 14.62 1.33
CA LEU A 93 1.98 14.30 2.24
C LEU A 93 1.77 12.93 2.89
N LEU A 94 2.75 12.03 2.73
CA LEU A 94 2.73 10.74 3.41
C LEU A 94 3.31 10.86 4.82
N SER A 95 2.57 10.35 5.80
CA SER A 95 3.00 10.29 7.19
C SER A 95 2.49 9.01 7.88
N GLY A 96 3.22 8.53 8.89
CA GLY A 96 2.88 7.35 9.67
C GLY A 96 3.60 6.06 9.23
N GLY A 97 3.77 5.11 10.14
CA GLY A 97 4.65 3.95 9.94
C GLY A 97 4.26 3.02 8.78
N ASN A 98 2.98 2.90 8.43
CA ASN A 98 2.57 2.06 7.29
C ASN A 98 2.94 2.70 5.94
N THR A 99 3.16 4.01 5.88
CA THR A 99 3.61 4.70 4.66
C THR A 99 5.09 4.46 4.36
N LEU A 100 5.83 3.85 5.30
CA LEU A 100 7.23 3.46 5.15
C LEU A 100 7.40 2.11 4.44
N LEU A 101 6.30 1.39 4.18
CA LEU A 101 6.37 0.13 3.44
C LEU A 101 6.90 0.38 2.03
N GLU A 102 7.81 -0.49 1.59
CA GLU A 102 8.41 -0.38 0.27
C GLU A 102 7.33 -0.36 -0.81
N GLY A 103 7.42 0.58 -1.75
CA GLY A 103 6.47 0.70 -2.87
C GLY A 103 5.16 1.43 -2.53
N PHE A 104 4.91 1.81 -1.27
CA PHE A 104 3.66 2.45 -0.86
C PHE A 104 3.38 3.74 -1.64
N GLY A 105 4.34 4.67 -1.67
CA GLY A 105 4.16 5.94 -2.37
C GLY A 105 4.08 5.78 -3.89
N ARG A 106 4.82 4.81 -4.46
CA ARG A 106 4.72 4.49 -5.90
C ARG A 106 3.34 3.98 -6.28
N ARG A 107 2.79 3.02 -5.51
CA ARG A 107 1.42 2.51 -5.69
C ARG A 107 0.40 3.63 -5.57
N LEU A 108 0.43 4.42 -4.50
CA LEU A 108 -0.55 5.49 -4.29
C LEU A 108 -0.47 6.55 -5.41
N LYS A 109 0.73 6.98 -5.80
CA LYS A 109 0.92 7.90 -6.91
C LYS A 109 0.39 7.32 -8.23
N GLY A 110 0.61 6.03 -8.47
CA GLY A 110 0.09 5.31 -9.63
C GLY A 110 -1.44 5.36 -9.68
N GLU A 111 -2.12 5.04 -8.58
CA GLU A 111 -3.59 5.09 -8.50
C GLU A 111 -4.13 6.51 -8.70
N LEU A 112 -3.56 7.51 -8.02
CA LEU A 112 -3.98 8.91 -8.19
C LEU A 112 -3.74 9.44 -9.60
N SER A 113 -2.66 8.99 -10.26
CA SER A 113 -2.35 9.39 -11.63
C SER A 113 -3.36 8.86 -12.65
N LYS A 114 -3.96 7.68 -12.40
CA LYS A 114 -5.02 7.12 -13.26
C LYS A 114 -6.28 7.99 -13.25
N VAL A 115 -6.57 8.65 -12.13
CA VAL A 115 -7.77 9.49 -11.94
C VAL A 115 -7.51 10.93 -12.37
N TYR A 116 -6.39 11.51 -11.94
CA TYR A 116 -6.09 12.94 -12.14
C TYR A 116 -5.11 13.22 -13.29
N GLY A 117 -4.83 12.24 -14.14
CA GLY A 117 -4.02 12.41 -15.35
C GLY A 117 -2.55 12.78 -15.10
N GLY A 118 -1.93 12.18 -14.09
CA GLY A 118 -0.51 12.36 -13.76
C GLY A 118 -0.13 13.68 -13.05
N ARG A 119 -1.12 14.52 -12.70
CA ARG A 119 -0.90 15.77 -11.96
C ARG A 119 -0.73 15.57 -10.45
N ALA A 120 -1.04 14.37 -9.96
CA ALA A 120 -0.95 14.04 -8.55
C ALA A 120 0.52 13.99 -8.10
N ARG A 121 0.83 14.69 -7.01
CA ARG A 121 2.17 14.69 -6.42
C ARG A 121 2.06 14.18 -4.98
N VAL A 122 2.72 13.05 -4.77
CA VAL A 122 2.90 12.42 -3.47
C VAL A 122 4.29 12.78 -2.98
N VAL A 123 4.37 13.45 -1.84
CA VAL A 123 5.62 13.85 -1.19
C VAL A 123 5.88 12.92 -0.03
N GLU A 124 7.06 12.33 -0.08
CA GLU A 124 7.65 11.50 0.95
C GLU A 124 8.63 12.39 1.75
N ARG A 125 8.50 12.47 3.08
CA ARG A 125 9.52 13.17 3.88
C ARG A 125 10.81 12.34 3.86
N ASP A 126 11.94 13.00 3.64
CA ASP A 126 13.29 12.41 3.54
C ASP A 126 13.98 12.19 4.91
N ASP A 127 13.36 12.61 6.03
CA ASP A 127 13.85 12.36 7.39
C ASP A 127 13.65 10.89 7.82
N ARG A 128 14.00 9.94 6.96
CA ARG A 128 13.76 8.49 7.08
C ARG A 128 14.98 7.71 7.58
N MET A 129 15.79 8.32 8.45
CA MET A 129 16.92 7.65 9.08
C MET A 129 16.71 7.54 10.59
#